data_AF-A0A0D6DUA5-F1
#
_entry.id   AF-A0A0D6DUA5-F1
#
_cell.length_a   1.000
_cell.length_b   1.000
_cell.length_c   1.000
_cell.angle_alpha   90.00
_cell.angle_beta   90.00
_cell.angle_gamma   90.00
#
_symmetry.space_group_name_H-M   'P 1'
#
loop_
_entity.id
_entity.type
_entity.pdbx_description
1 polymer ?
#
loop_
_entity_poly.entity_id
_entity_poly.type
_entity_poly.pdbx_seq_one_letter_code
_entity_poly.pdbx_strand_id
1 'polypeptide(L)'
;MKSPWQFVLSVVVGLTAILAIMMAALSLPAVHSGINQIPIGIVATTDATYQKVRVPLEEKGFKVTRFDTAKQAEKTIEERKIMGHLL
;
A
#
# COMPACT_ATOMS: atom_id res chain seq x y z
N MET A 1 -12.61 -10.76 48.36
CA MET A 1 -13.23 -9.65 47.61
C MET A 1 -12.10 -8.85 47.00
N LYS A 2 -11.97 -8.79 45.66
CA LYS A 2 -10.89 -8.03 45.01
C LYS A 2 -11.06 -6.56 45.38
N SER A 3 -9.98 -5.91 45.80
CA SER A 3 -10.01 -4.49 46.17
C SER A 3 -10.58 -3.69 44.99
N PRO A 4 -11.52 -2.75 45.21
CA PRO A 4 -12.12 -1.94 44.15
C PRO A 4 -11.05 -1.23 43.31
N TRP A 5 -9.91 -0.93 43.92
CA TRP A 5 -8.73 -0.35 43.25
C TRP A 5 -8.09 -1.29 42.21
N GLN A 6 -7.98 -2.58 42.53
CA GLN A 6 -7.46 -3.57 41.60
C GLN A 6 -8.40 -3.82 40.42
N PHE A 7 -9.71 -3.69 40.64
CA PHE A 7 -10.69 -3.77 39.57
C PHE A 7 -10.56 -2.60 38.59
N VAL A 8 -10.46 -1.36 39.11
CA VAL A 8 -10.25 -0.17 38.27
C VAL A 8 -8.95 -0.28 37.46
N LEU A 9 -7.85 -0.69 38.10
CA LEU A 9 -6.56 -0.92 37.41
C LEU A 9 -6.68 -1.96 36.30
N SER A 10 -7.35 -3.08 36.56
CA SER A 10 -7.59 -4.13 35.57
C SER A 10 -8.36 -3.61 34.35
N VAL A 11 -9.39 -2.79 34.58
CA VAL A 11 -10.21 -2.22 33.51
C VAL A 11 -9.39 -1.24 32.68
N VAL A 12 -8.64 -0.34 33.32
CA VAL A 12 -7.80 0.64 32.62
C VAL A 12 -6.74 -0.04 31.77
N VAL A 13 -6.05 -1.04 32.30
CA VAL A 13 -5.02 -1.79 31.56
C VAL A 13 -5.64 -2.56 30.40
N GLY A 14 -6.78 -3.21 30.61
CA GLY A 14 -7.50 -3.92 29.56
C GLY A 14 -7.93 -2.99 28.41
N LEU A 15 -8.51 -1.84 28.75
CA LEU A 15 -8.92 -0.83 27.77
C LEU A 15 -7.72 -0.27 26.99
N THR A 16 -6.61 0.01 27.69
CA THR A 16 -5.38 0.53 27.09
C THR A 16 -4.79 -0.49 26.10
N ALA A 17 -4.76 -1.77 26.47
CA ALA A 17 -4.28 -2.82 25.59
C ALA A 17 -5.13 -2.94 24.32
N ILE A 18 -6.45 -2.88 24.43
CA ILE A 18 -7.36 -2.92 23.28
C ILE A 18 -7.10 -1.73 22.35
N LEU A 19 -6.98 -0.52 22.89
CA LEU A 19 -6.69 0.69 22.11
C LEU A 19 -5.33 0.60 21.41
N ALA A 20 -4.30 0.10 22.09
CA ALA A 20 -2.98 -0.11 21.51
C ALA A 20 -3.02 -1.13 20.35
N ILE A 21 -3.77 -2.23 20.51
CA ILE A 21 -3.95 -3.23 19.45
C ILE A 21 -4.70 -2.63 18.25
N MET A 22 -5.76 -1.85 18.48
CA MET A 22 -6.48 -1.18 17.39
C MET A 22 -5.59 -0.20 16.64
N MET A 23 -4.79 0.61 17.35
CA MET A 23 -3.83 1.51 16.71
C MET A 23 -2.75 0.75 15.94
N ALA A 24 -2.23 -0.35 16.49
CA ALA A 24 -1.26 -1.19 15.78
C ALA A 24 -1.88 -1.84 14.53
N ALA A 25 -3.10 -2.34 14.61
CA ALA A 25 -3.80 -2.94 13.48
C ALA A 25 -4.09 -1.95 12.34
N LEU A 26 -4.22 -0.65 12.64
CA LEU A 26 -4.44 0.39 11.64
C LEU A 26 -3.13 1.05 11.16
N SER A 27 -2.11 1.15 12.02
CA SER A 27 -0.81 1.68 11.65
C SER A 27 0.02 0.67 10.86
N LEU A 28 -0.11 -0.64 11.12
CA LEU A 28 0.66 -1.66 10.43
C LEU A 28 0.37 -1.69 8.92
N PRO A 29 -0.91 -1.65 8.45
CA PRO A 29 -1.21 -1.49 7.04
C PRO A 29 -0.77 -0.14 6.50
N ALA A 30 -0.87 0.97 7.26
CA ALA A 30 -0.43 2.27 6.76
C ALA A 30 1.09 2.35 6.53
N VAL A 31 1.88 1.66 7.37
CA VAL A 31 3.34 1.60 7.26
C VAL A 31 3.81 0.52 6.28
N HIS A 32 3.13 -0.63 6.20
CA HIS A 32 3.43 -1.69 5.24
C HIS A 32 2.79 -1.49 3.86
N SER A 33 1.79 -0.61 3.72
CA SER A 33 1.30 -0.10 2.43
C SER A 33 2.26 0.96 1.87
N GLY A 34 3.56 0.70 1.99
CA GLY A 34 4.56 1.44 1.24
C GLY A 34 4.26 1.37 -0.26
N ILE A 35 5.03 2.18 -1.00
CA ILE A 35 5.04 2.38 -2.46
C ILE A 35 4.81 1.09 -3.30
N ASN A 36 5.13 -0.08 -2.74
CA ASN A 36 4.93 -1.42 -3.29
C ASN A 36 3.49 -1.77 -3.70
N GLN A 37 2.47 -1.06 -3.19
CA GLN A 37 1.07 -1.34 -3.52
C GLN A 37 0.47 -0.40 -4.57
N ILE A 38 1.25 0.49 -5.17
CA ILE A 38 0.78 1.39 -6.24
C ILE A 38 1.28 0.85 -7.58
N PRO A 39 0.51 -0.02 -8.27
CA PRO A 39 0.90 -0.52 -9.57
C PRO A 39 0.86 0.63 -10.59
N ILE A 40 1.99 0.84 -11.27
CA ILE A 40 2.17 1.86 -12.32
C ILE A 40 2.21 1.16 -13.67
N GLY A 41 1.36 1.60 -14.59
CA GLY A 41 1.39 1.17 -15.99
C GLY A 41 2.40 1.99 -16.80
N ILE A 42 3.22 1.35 -17.63
CA ILE A 42 4.07 2.04 -18.60
C ILE A 42 3.64 1.61 -20.00
N VAL A 43 3.30 2.59 -20.84
CA VAL A 43 3.05 2.41 -22.26
C VAL A 43 4.31 2.81 -22.99
N ALA A 44 5.15 1.84 -23.34
CA ALA A 44 6.41 2.09 -24.03
C ALA A 44 6.40 1.48 -25.42
N THR A 45 6.63 2.31 -26.44
CA THR A 45 6.76 1.90 -27.85
C THR A 45 8.01 1.07 -28.14
N THR A 46 9.02 1.11 -27.26
CA THR A 46 10.25 0.32 -27.41
C THR A 46 10.70 -0.28 -26.07
N ASP A 47 11.30 -1.48 -26.11
CA ASP A 47 11.85 -2.17 -24.94
C ASP A 47 12.94 -1.36 -24.22
N ALA A 48 13.74 -0.61 -24.97
CA ALA A 48 14.80 0.22 -24.40
C ALA A 48 14.24 1.35 -23.52
N THR A 49 13.13 1.98 -23.93
CA THR A 49 12.46 3.01 -23.13
C THR A 49 11.77 2.40 -21.92
N TYR A 50 11.15 1.21 -22.08
CA TYR A 50 10.55 0.49 -20.95
C TYR A 50 11.57 0.19 -19.85
N GLN A 51 12.74 -0.36 -20.20
CA GLN A 51 13.76 -0.73 -19.22
C GLN A 51 14.36 0.49 -18.49
N LYS A 52 14.56 1.62 -19.19
CA LYS A 52 15.07 2.86 -18.58
C LYS A 52 14.15 3.44 -17.51
N VAL A 53 12.84 3.24 -17.65
CA VAL A 53 11.85 3.77 -16.70
C VAL A 53 11.51 2.72 -15.63
N ARG A 54 11.47 1.44 -15.99
CA ARG A 54 11.21 0.32 -15.09
C ARG A 54 12.25 0.20 -13.97
N VAL A 55 13.54 0.17 -14.30
CA VAL A 55 14.63 -0.04 -13.34
C VAL A 55 14.59 0.95 -12.15
N PRO A 56 14.58 2.28 -12.37
CA PRO A 56 14.54 3.24 -11.26
C PRO A 56 13.20 3.23 -10.48
N LEU A 57 12.11 2.73 -11.08
CA LEU A 57 10.82 2.57 -10.39
C LEU A 57 10.80 1.31 -9.52
N GLU A 58 11.33 0.19 -10.00
CA GLU A 58 11.48 -1.05 -9.23
C GLU A 58 12.44 -0.84 -8.04
N GLU A 59 13.55 -0.11 -8.23
CA GLU A 59 14.47 0.26 -7.15
C GLU A 59 13.83 1.12 -6.05
N LYS A 60 12.86 1.96 -6.42
CA LYS A 60 12.04 2.75 -5.48
C LYS A 60 10.91 1.93 -4.85
N GLY A 61 10.78 0.65 -5.23
CA GLY A 61 9.79 -0.27 -4.71
C GLY A 61 8.43 -0.17 -5.37
N PHE A 62 8.30 0.40 -6.58
CA PHE A 62 7.04 0.41 -7.33
C PHE A 62 6.86 -0.90 -8.12
N LYS A 63 5.63 -1.38 -8.19
CA LYS A 63 5.27 -2.52 -9.05
C LYS A 63 4.93 -2.03 -10.45
N VAL A 64 5.79 -2.31 -11.42
CA VAL A 64 5.66 -1.79 -12.79
C VAL A 64 5.05 -2.84 -13.71
N THR A 65 4.03 -2.46 -14.49
CA THR A 65 3.40 -3.33 -15.51
C THR A 65 3.52 -2.69 -16.89
N ARG A 66 3.99 -3.47 -17.87
CA ARG A 66 4.05 -3.01 -19.27
C ARG A 66 2.68 -3.15 -19.93
N PHE A 67 2.27 -2.11 -20.66
CA PHE A 67 1.12 -2.15 -21.55
C PHE A 67 1.58 -1.82 -22.98
N ASP A 68 1.05 -2.56 -23.95
CA ASP A 68 1.43 -2.38 -25.36
C ASP A 68 0.70 -1.19 -26.01
N THR A 69 -0.43 -0.77 -25.46
CA THR A 69 -1.25 0.33 -25.99
C THR A 69 -1.88 1.17 -24.90
N ALA A 70 -1.99 2.48 -25.15
CA ALA A 70 -2.61 3.44 -24.22
C ALA A 70 -4.05 3.07 -23.86
N LYS A 71 -4.82 2.54 -24.82
CA LYS A 71 -6.20 2.04 -24.61
C LYS A 71 -6.30 0.91 -23.58
N GLN A 72 -5.27 0.07 -23.50
CA GLN A 72 -5.22 -1.05 -22.57
C GLN A 72 -4.84 -0.58 -21.16
N ALA A 73 -3.95 0.42 -21.06
CA ALA A 73 -3.67 1.10 -19.81
C ALA A 73 -4.91 1.85 -19.28
N GLU A 74 -5.60 2.59 -20.14
CA GLU A 74 -6.80 3.37 -19.79
C GLU A 74 -7.92 2.47 -19.22
N LYS A 75 -8.21 1.35 -19.88
CA LYS A 75 -9.18 0.35 -19.39
C LYS A 75 -8.79 -0.25 -18.04
N THR A 76 -7.50 -0.41 -17.79
CA THR A 76 -6.99 -0.98 -16.54
C THR A 76 -6.97 0.06 -15.40
N ILE A 77 -6.92 1.36 -15.72
CA ILE A 77 -7.17 2.47 -14.79
C ILE A 77 -8.65 2.51 -14.40
N GLU A 78 -9.56 2.36 -15.36
CA GLU A 78 -11.01 2.32 -15.09
C GLU A 78 -11.40 1.16 -14.16
N GLU A 79 -10.72 0.01 -14.29
CA GLU A 79 -10.88 -1.14 -13.39
C GLU A 79 -10.20 -0.95 -12.01
N ARG A 80 -9.62 0.24 -11.73
CA ARG A 80 -8.79 0.55 -10.55
C ARG A 80 -7.64 -0.42 -10.29
N LYS A 81 -7.14 -1.11 -11.33
CA LYS A 81 -6.02 -2.04 -11.21
C LYS A 81 -4.66 -1.33 -11.29
N ILE A 82 -4.62 -0.11 -11.82
CA ILE A 82 -3.44 0.79 -11.85
C ILE A 82 -3.88 2.22 -11.53
N MET A 83 -3.04 2.96 -10.79
CA MET A 83 -3.36 4.34 -10.36
C MET A 83 -2.95 5.41 -11.38
N GLY A 84 -2.17 5.04 -12.40
CA GLY A 84 -1.75 5.95 -13.47
C GLY A 84 -0.89 5.25 -14.51
N HIS A 85 -0.76 5.87 -15.69
CA HIS A 85 0.13 5.42 -16.74
C HIS A 85 1.12 6.51 -17.20
N LEU A 86 2.32 6.10 -17.59
CA LEU A 86 3.30 6.94 -18.30
C LEU A 86 3.32 6.56 -19.77
N LEU A 87 3.23 7.57 -20.65
CA LEU A 87 3.39 7.47 -22.10
C LEU A 87 4.86 7.66 -22.50
#